data_AF-A0A7C9A687-F1
#
_entry.id   AF-A0A7C9A687-F1
#
_cell.length_a   1.000
_cell.length_b   1.000
_cell.length_c   1.000
_cell.angle_alpha   90.00
_cell.angle_beta   90.00
_cell.angle_gamma   90.00
#
_symmetry.space_group_name_H-M   'P 1'
#
loop_
_entity.id
_entity.type
_entity.pdbx_description
1 polymer ?
#
loop_
_entity_poly.entity_id
_entity_poly.type
_entity_poly.pdbx_seq_one_letter_code
_entity_poly.pdbx_strand_id
1 'polypeptide(L)'
;MDPPVPGPIVLFVDCPTASHLQCLLAMNFLNQYYTDFSGNQSDTAKTVDCVIHLSPSSVTNIPDYKTWMKRFRCAQHIMAGYERKNVGIPVLKASARIAVRLNYLCPRFFPTPRFWSLHNEDNSSLSSDSSAEVPQATILAENLLKFYLRPRANLGLDWSCVPDTTSPAEIIAELLTEIPEITDAAQQVQQLWDRSVEANGDIKSSGKD
;
A
#
# COMPACT_ATOMS: atom_id res chain seq x y z
N MET A 1 -1.34 33.05 26.88
CA MET A 1 -0.78 31.90 27.61
C MET A 1 -0.56 30.81 26.57
N ASP A 2 0.68 30.63 26.13
CA ASP A 2 1.01 29.53 25.24
C ASP A 2 0.88 28.20 25.99
N PRO A 3 0.48 27.10 25.32
CA PRO A 3 0.45 25.80 25.97
C PRO A 3 1.85 25.46 26.51
N PRO A 4 1.96 24.83 27.69
CA PRO A 4 3.24 24.60 28.37
C PRO A 4 4.17 23.66 27.58
N VAL A 5 3.64 23.02 26.54
CA VAL A 5 4.26 21.94 25.82
C VAL A 5 3.94 22.07 24.32
N PRO A 6 4.92 22.30 23.44
CA PRO A 6 4.70 22.39 21.99
C PRO A 6 4.03 21.13 21.41
N GLY A 7 3.22 21.30 20.37
CA GLY A 7 2.64 20.18 19.63
C GLY A 7 3.71 19.39 18.86
N PRO A 8 3.44 18.13 18.51
CA PRO A 8 4.32 17.37 17.61
C PRO A 8 4.35 18.01 16.21
N ILE A 9 5.46 17.85 15.51
CA ILE A 9 5.69 18.39 14.17
C ILE A 9 5.67 17.24 13.17
N VAL A 10 4.79 17.33 12.18
CA VAL A 10 4.67 16.37 11.08
C VAL A 10 4.91 17.06 9.75
N LEU A 11 5.70 16.44 8.89
CA LEU A 11 5.94 16.92 7.53
C LEU A 11 5.24 16.01 6.52
N PHE A 12 4.52 16.60 5.57
CA PHE A 12 3.99 15.90 4.39
C PHE A 12 4.82 16.28 3.17
N VAL A 13 5.34 15.27 2.48
CA VAL A 13 6.32 15.45 1.41
C VAL A 13 5.81 14.78 0.14
N ASP A 14 5.33 15.59 -0.78
CA ASP A 14 4.99 15.16 -2.14
C ASP A 14 6.04 15.67 -3.12
N CYS A 15 6.88 14.75 -3.59
CA CYS A 15 7.98 15.01 -4.52
C CYS A 15 7.82 14.04 -5.71
N PRO A 16 7.05 14.42 -6.73
CA PRO A 16 6.58 13.48 -7.75
C PRO A 16 7.69 13.05 -8.73
N THR A 17 8.73 13.86 -8.93
CA THR A 17 9.81 13.57 -9.89
C THR A 17 11.20 13.95 -9.36
N ALA A 18 12.25 13.49 -10.05
CA ALA A 18 13.63 13.84 -9.74
C ALA A 18 13.94 15.34 -9.90
N SER A 19 13.24 16.07 -10.78
CA SER A 19 13.41 17.52 -10.89
C SER A 19 12.86 18.26 -9.66
N HIS A 20 11.74 17.77 -9.08
CA HIS A 20 11.20 18.31 -7.83
C HIS A 20 12.13 18.04 -6.64
N LEU A 21 12.88 16.94 -6.66
CA LEU A 21 13.88 16.65 -5.62
C LEU A 21 14.95 17.75 -5.57
N GLN A 22 15.41 18.27 -6.71
CA GLN A 22 16.39 19.37 -6.72
C GLN A 22 15.83 20.62 -6.04
N CYS A 23 14.56 20.95 -6.30
CA CYS A 23 13.87 22.05 -5.62
C CYS A 23 13.77 21.80 -4.10
N LEU A 24 13.41 20.58 -3.69
CA LEU A 24 13.30 20.18 -2.28
C LEU A 24 14.64 20.33 -1.54
N LEU A 25 15.74 19.91 -2.15
CA LEU A 25 17.07 19.99 -1.55
C LEU A 25 17.55 21.44 -1.38
N ALA A 26 17.09 22.36 -2.23
CA ALA A 26 17.42 23.79 -2.17
C ALA A 26 16.58 24.59 -1.15
N MET A 27 15.61 23.95 -0.46
CA MET A 27 14.74 24.63 0.50
C MET A 27 15.44 24.91 1.84
N ASN A 28 15.94 26.13 2.01
CA ASN A 28 16.66 26.54 3.23
C ASN A 28 15.78 26.62 4.49
N PHE A 29 14.46 26.80 4.37
CA PHE A 29 13.57 26.90 5.53
C PHE A 29 13.45 25.59 6.33
N LEU A 30 13.83 24.46 5.72
CA LEU A 30 13.85 23.15 6.37
C LEU A 30 15.04 22.99 7.32
N ASN A 31 16.07 23.84 7.20
CA ASN A 31 17.30 23.74 7.99
C ASN A 31 17.04 23.80 9.51
N GLN A 32 16.02 24.53 9.95
CA GLN A 32 15.62 24.62 11.37
C GLN A 32 15.09 23.29 11.97
N TYR A 33 14.75 22.33 11.11
CA TYR A 33 14.23 21.00 11.48
C TYR A 33 15.27 19.89 11.30
N TYR A 34 16.40 20.19 10.68
CA TYR A 34 17.49 19.23 10.54
C TYR A 34 18.19 19.04 11.88
N THR A 35 18.52 17.80 12.19
CA THR A 35 19.29 17.48 13.39
C THR A 35 20.78 17.61 13.07
N ASP A 36 21.49 18.46 13.82
CA ASP A 36 22.93 18.62 13.64
C ASP A 36 23.66 17.30 13.93
N PHE A 37 24.62 16.96 13.08
CA PHE A 37 25.45 15.75 13.22
C PHE A 37 26.40 15.82 14.43
N SER A 38 26.57 17.00 15.05
CA SER A 38 27.57 17.30 16.08
C SER A 38 27.14 16.97 17.50
N GLY A 39 25.91 16.50 17.74
CA GLY A 39 25.43 16.09 19.07
C GLY A 39 25.14 17.24 20.05
N ASN A 40 25.46 18.49 19.68
CA ASN A 40 25.08 19.67 20.44
C ASN A 40 23.68 20.10 20.02
N GLN A 41 22.67 19.54 20.69
CA GLN A 41 21.29 20.01 20.54
C GLN A 41 21.24 21.45 21.07
N SER A 42 21.16 22.44 20.18
CA SER A 42 20.76 23.78 20.64
C SER A 42 19.35 23.66 21.20
N ASP A 43 19.08 24.32 22.33
CA ASP A 43 17.77 24.36 23.02
C ASP A 43 16.60 24.85 22.13
N THR A 44 16.90 25.26 20.89
CA THR A 44 15.98 25.86 19.91
C THR A 44 15.65 24.96 18.71
N ALA A 45 16.29 23.80 18.56
CA ALA A 45 16.06 22.94 17.39
C ALA A 45 14.67 22.27 17.46
N LYS A 46 13.83 22.54 16.47
CA LYS A 46 12.48 21.94 16.39
C LYS A 46 12.61 20.50 15.91
N THR A 47 12.23 19.55 16.76
CA THR A 47 12.23 18.12 16.40
C THR A 47 11.01 17.78 15.55
N VAL A 48 11.20 17.03 14.48
CA VAL A 48 10.13 16.45 13.66
C VAL A 48 9.85 15.05 14.18
N ASP A 49 8.59 14.76 14.51
CA ASP A 49 8.17 13.46 15.02
C ASP A 49 7.90 12.47 13.87
N CYS A 50 7.40 12.97 12.74
CA CYS A 50 7.03 12.14 11.60
C CYS A 50 7.20 12.88 10.27
N VAL A 51 7.65 12.14 9.25
CA VAL A 51 7.65 12.58 7.85
C VAL A 51 6.84 11.58 7.03
N ILE A 52 5.78 12.05 6.37
CA ILE A 52 4.93 11.26 5.49
C ILE A 52 5.30 11.56 4.05
N HIS A 53 5.85 10.57 3.37
CA HIS A 53 6.32 10.66 2.00
C HIS A 53 5.23 10.14 1.05
N LEU A 54 4.63 11.02 0.25
CA LEU A 54 3.67 10.66 -0.82
C LEU A 54 4.36 10.43 -2.17
N SER A 55 5.68 10.55 -2.18
CA SER A 55 6.54 10.49 -3.36
C SER A 55 6.65 9.05 -3.89
N PRO A 56 6.67 8.82 -5.21
CA PRO A 56 6.79 7.48 -5.77
C PRO A 56 8.15 6.83 -5.44
N SER A 57 8.19 5.50 -5.42
CA SER A 57 9.41 4.74 -5.10
C SER A 57 10.58 5.02 -6.05
N SER A 58 10.31 5.42 -7.30
CA SER A 58 11.32 5.86 -8.26
C SER A 58 12.07 7.12 -7.82
N VAL A 59 11.45 7.97 -6.99
CA VAL A 59 12.05 9.20 -6.45
C VAL A 59 12.64 8.95 -5.07
N THR A 60 11.92 8.27 -4.18
CA THR A 60 12.39 8.02 -2.80
C THR A 60 13.60 7.09 -2.75
N ASN A 61 13.81 6.28 -3.80
CA ASN A 61 15.00 5.44 -3.93
C ASN A 61 16.26 6.17 -4.40
N ILE A 62 16.15 7.42 -4.87
CA ILE A 62 17.30 8.23 -5.28
C ILE A 62 18.22 8.46 -4.05
N PRO A 63 19.55 8.26 -4.17
CA PRO A 63 20.48 8.41 -3.05
C PRO A 63 20.40 9.77 -2.33
N ASP A 64 20.20 10.85 -3.09
CA ASP A 64 20.06 12.20 -2.54
C ASP A 64 18.79 12.33 -1.68
N TYR A 65 17.69 11.70 -2.09
CA TYR A 65 16.46 11.65 -1.30
C TYR A 65 16.69 10.94 0.03
N LYS A 66 17.34 9.76 -0.01
CA LYS A 66 17.69 9.02 1.21
C LYS A 66 18.61 9.80 2.13
N THR A 67 19.58 10.50 1.56
CA THR A 67 20.50 11.37 2.31
C THR A 67 19.78 12.54 2.94
N TRP A 68 18.83 13.14 2.22
CA TRP A 68 17.96 14.19 2.75
C TRP A 68 17.06 13.68 3.88
N MET A 69 16.45 12.50 3.75
CA MET A 69 15.66 11.88 4.84
C MET A 69 16.49 11.73 6.12
N LYS A 70 17.75 11.30 6.02
CA LYS A 70 18.66 11.12 7.16
C LYS A 70 18.92 12.41 7.97
N ARG A 71 18.57 13.60 7.44
CA ARG A 71 18.67 14.87 8.18
C ARG A 71 17.61 15.00 9.28
N PHE A 72 16.53 14.20 9.23
CA PHE A 72 15.45 14.15 10.23
C PHE A 72 15.59 12.93 11.15
N ARG A 73 16.73 12.80 11.84
CA ARG A 73 17.13 11.55 12.53
C ARG A 73 16.12 10.97 13.52
N CYS A 74 15.37 11.82 14.21
CA CYS A 74 14.42 11.38 15.24
C CYS A 74 13.00 11.14 14.67
N ALA A 75 12.77 11.46 13.40
CA ALA A 75 11.46 11.33 12.78
C ALA A 75 11.18 9.89 12.35
N GLN A 76 9.93 9.47 12.48
CA GLN A 76 9.44 8.27 11.81
C GLN A 76 9.13 8.59 10.35
N HIS A 77 9.75 7.86 9.42
CA HIS A 77 9.57 8.08 7.99
C HIS A 77 8.53 7.11 7.44
N ILE A 78 7.32 7.60 7.12
CA ILE A 78 6.23 6.79 6.58
C ILE A 78 6.20 6.93 5.05
N MET A 79 6.44 5.83 4.35
CA MET A 79 6.41 5.74 2.89
C MET A 79 4.97 5.48 2.44
N ALA A 80 4.21 6.54 2.25
CA ALA A 80 2.82 6.54 1.79
C ALA A 80 2.68 6.84 0.29
N GLY A 81 3.80 6.81 -0.45
CA GLY A 81 3.80 6.90 -1.91
C GLY A 81 3.06 5.72 -2.53
N TYR A 82 2.74 5.84 -3.81
CA TYR A 82 2.05 4.78 -4.54
C TYR A 82 2.90 3.50 -4.59
N GLU A 83 2.66 2.60 -3.63
CA GLU A 83 3.28 1.28 -3.54
C GLU A 83 2.26 0.19 -3.87
N ARG A 84 2.67 -0.77 -4.71
CA ARG A 84 1.79 -1.85 -5.18
C ARG A 84 1.29 -2.75 -4.03
N LYS A 85 2.05 -2.85 -2.93
CA LYS A 85 1.71 -3.69 -1.77
C LYS A 85 0.40 -3.26 -1.10
N ASN A 86 0.14 -1.96 -0.98
CA ASN A 86 -1.12 -1.44 -0.41
C ASN A 86 -2.33 -1.64 -1.31
N VAL A 87 -2.10 -1.80 -2.62
CA VAL A 87 -3.17 -2.13 -3.56
C VAL A 87 -3.70 -3.53 -3.26
N GLY A 88 -2.83 -4.45 -2.79
CA GLY A 88 -3.16 -5.86 -2.51
C GLY A 88 -4.14 -6.11 -1.36
N ILE A 89 -4.26 -5.19 -0.41
CA ILE A 89 -5.09 -5.37 0.80
C ILE A 89 -6.35 -4.50 0.69
N PRO A 90 -7.54 -5.06 0.47
CA PRO A 90 -8.74 -4.26 0.27
C PRO A 90 -9.21 -3.61 1.58
N VAL A 91 -9.38 -2.28 1.57
CA VAL A 91 -10.03 -1.54 2.69
C VAL A 91 -11.49 -1.99 2.88
N LEU A 92 -12.21 -2.20 1.77
CA LEU A 92 -13.62 -2.61 1.77
C LEU A 92 -13.74 -4.14 1.77
N LYS A 93 -13.45 -4.78 2.91
CA LYS A 93 -13.43 -6.24 3.06
C LYS A 93 -14.70 -6.93 2.56
N ALA A 94 -15.89 -6.40 2.89
CA ALA A 94 -17.16 -7.00 2.47
C ALA A 94 -17.32 -7.01 0.94
N SER A 95 -16.97 -5.90 0.27
CA SER A 95 -17.01 -5.81 -1.19
C SER A 95 -16.00 -6.74 -1.85
N ALA A 96 -14.79 -6.84 -1.29
CA ALA A 96 -13.78 -7.78 -1.76
C ALA A 96 -14.24 -9.24 -1.62
N ARG A 97 -14.86 -9.61 -0.49
CA ARG A 97 -15.45 -10.93 -0.26
C ARG A 97 -16.53 -11.25 -1.28
N ILE A 98 -17.46 -10.32 -1.52
CA ILE A 98 -18.52 -10.50 -2.54
C ILE A 98 -17.90 -10.68 -3.92
N ALA A 99 -16.90 -9.87 -4.29
CA ALA A 99 -16.24 -9.99 -5.58
C ALA A 99 -15.57 -11.36 -5.79
N VAL A 100 -14.91 -11.91 -4.76
CA VAL A 100 -14.32 -13.25 -4.82
C VAL A 100 -15.40 -14.33 -4.96
N ARG A 101 -16.49 -14.23 -4.21
CA ARG A 101 -17.61 -15.19 -4.29
C ARG A 101 -18.31 -15.16 -5.64
N LEU A 102 -18.52 -13.98 -6.20
CA LEU A 102 -19.08 -13.81 -7.54
C LEU A 102 -18.12 -14.29 -8.63
N ASN A 103 -16.82 -14.03 -8.46
CA ASN A 103 -15.77 -14.55 -9.33
C ASN A 103 -15.76 -16.09 -9.34
N TYR A 104 -15.91 -16.75 -8.18
CA TYR A 104 -16.06 -18.20 -8.11
C TYR A 104 -17.26 -18.70 -8.94
N LEU A 105 -18.41 -18.03 -8.82
CA LEU A 105 -19.64 -18.42 -9.52
C LEU A 105 -19.55 -18.22 -11.05
N CYS A 106 -18.99 -17.10 -11.49
CA CYS A 106 -18.89 -16.77 -12.91
C CYS A 106 -17.65 -15.90 -13.21
N PRO A 107 -16.46 -16.51 -13.39
CA PRO A 107 -15.21 -15.78 -13.59
C PRO A 107 -15.22 -14.88 -14.84
N ARG A 108 -16.01 -15.26 -15.86
CA ARG A 108 -16.10 -14.51 -17.13
C ARG A 108 -16.87 -13.20 -17.00
N PHE A 109 -17.87 -13.13 -16.11
CA PHE A 109 -18.63 -11.91 -15.87
C PHE A 109 -18.05 -11.09 -14.71
N PHE A 110 -17.52 -11.77 -13.69
CA PHE A 110 -16.89 -11.17 -12.53
C PHE A 110 -15.40 -11.53 -12.52
N PRO A 111 -14.54 -10.76 -13.22
CA PRO A 111 -13.11 -11.07 -13.28
C PRO A 111 -12.42 -10.90 -11.93
N THR A 112 -11.28 -11.59 -11.75
CA THR A 112 -10.50 -11.53 -10.52
C THR A 112 -10.09 -10.08 -10.22
N PRO A 113 -10.35 -9.58 -9.00
CA PRO A 113 -9.96 -8.23 -8.66
C PRO A 113 -8.44 -8.02 -8.81
N ARG A 114 -8.04 -6.91 -9.44
CA ARG A 114 -6.63 -6.58 -9.76
C ARG A 114 -5.70 -6.58 -8.54
N PHE A 115 -6.22 -6.38 -7.34
CA PHE A 115 -5.41 -6.40 -6.13
C PHE A 115 -4.88 -7.79 -5.78
N TRP A 116 -5.59 -8.86 -6.13
CA TRP A 116 -5.14 -10.24 -5.89
C TRP A 116 -4.14 -10.74 -6.91
N SER A 117 -4.19 -10.24 -8.15
CA SER A 117 -3.20 -10.60 -9.18
C SER A 117 -1.79 -10.10 -8.85
N LEU A 118 -1.66 -9.07 -8.00
CA LEU A 118 -0.36 -8.52 -7.60
C LEU A 118 0.34 -9.36 -6.52
N HIS A 119 -0.42 -10.09 -5.69
CA HIS A 119 0.14 -10.93 -4.63
C HIS A 119 0.93 -12.14 -5.19
N ASN A 120 0.65 -12.55 -6.44
CA ASN A 120 1.27 -13.74 -7.03
C ASN A 120 2.63 -13.46 -7.68
N GLU A 121 2.97 -12.20 -7.98
CA GLU A 121 4.26 -11.83 -8.61
C GLU A 121 5.31 -11.38 -7.58
N ASP A 122 4.89 -10.90 -6.40
CA ASP A 122 5.78 -10.28 -5.40
C ASP A 122 6.45 -11.28 -4.44
N ASN A 123 6.11 -12.58 -4.47
CA ASN A 123 6.84 -13.61 -3.69
C ASN A 123 8.22 -13.95 -4.26
N SER A 124 8.64 -13.34 -5.37
CA SER A 124 9.90 -13.66 -6.05
C SER A 124 11.01 -12.60 -5.99
N SER A 125 10.84 -11.45 -5.35
CA SER A 125 11.94 -10.46 -5.26
C SER A 125 11.89 -9.55 -4.05
N LEU A 126 12.13 -10.10 -2.87
CA LEU A 126 12.95 -9.42 -1.87
C LEU A 126 13.76 -10.47 -1.12
N SER A 127 14.62 -11.17 -1.87
CA SER A 127 15.81 -11.74 -1.29
C SER A 127 16.53 -10.62 -0.55
N SER A 128 16.75 -10.87 0.73
CA SER A 128 17.70 -10.19 1.60
C SER A 128 19.04 -10.00 0.89
N ASP A 129 19.20 -8.89 0.19
CA ASP A 129 20.52 -8.41 -0.21
C ASP A 129 21.04 -7.53 0.93
N SER A 130 21.91 -8.16 1.71
CA SER A 130 22.78 -7.52 2.68
C SER A 130 23.65 -6.47 1.97
N SER A 131 23.63 -5.24 2.49
CA SER A 131 24.63 -4.15 2.35
C SER A 131 24.08 -2.84 1.75
N ALA A 132 23.21 -2.17 2.50
CA ALA A 132 23.19 -0.71 2.58
C ALA A 132 22.41 -0.33 3.85
N GLU A 133 23.00 0.47 4.73
CA GLU A 133 22.36 0.98 5.94
C GLU A 133 21.07 1.74 5.60
N VAL A 134 19.94 1.02 5.64
CA VAL A 134 18.60 1.60 5.67
C VAL A 134 18.51 2.42 6.96
N PRO A 135 18.09 3.70 6.92
CA PRO A 135 17.87 4.47 8.14
C PRO A 135 16.92 3.69 9.05
N GLN A 136 17.24 3.61 10.33
CA GLN A 136 16.65 2.73 11.33
C GLN A 136 15.13 2.93 11.60
N ALA A 137 14.39 3.69 10.77
CA ALA A 137 12.95 3.94 10.94
C ALA A 137 12.22 4.34 9.64
N THR A 138 12.44 3.66 8.51
CA THR A 138 11.51 3.76 7.36
C THR A 138 10.40 2.73 7.50
N ILE A 139 9.16 3.20 7.62
CA ILE A 139 7.93 2.41 7.72
C ILE A 139 7.17 2.48 6.40
N LEU A 140 6.75 1.35 5.85
CA LEU A 140 5.83 1.36 4.71
C LEU A 140 4.43 1.72 5.22
N ALA A 141 3.75 2.64 4.56
CA ALA A 141 2.35 2.91 4.92
C ALA A 141 1.50 1.69 4.61
N GLU A 142 0.48 1.46 5.43
CA GLU A 142 -0.53 0.43 5.21
C GLU A 142 -1.92 1.06 5.20
N ASN A 143 -2.89 0.37 4.58
CA ASN A 143 -4.26 0.82 4.57
C ASN A 143 -4.80 0.94 6.00
N LEU A 144 -5.34 2.12 6.34
CA LEU A 144 -5.85 2.47 7.68
C LEU A 144 -4.80 2.47 8.81
N LEU A 145 -3.50 2.46 8.49
CA LEU A 145 -2.43 2.73 9.46
C LEU A 145 -2.64 4.14 10.05
N LYS A 146 -2.59 4.24 11.38
CA LYS A 146 -2.74 5.51 12.09
C LYS A 146 -1.42 5.96 12.67
N PHE A 147 -1.25 7.27 12.75
CA PHE A 147 -0.20 7.91 13.53
C PHE A 147 -0.86 8.85 14.54
N TYR A 148 -0.80 8.51 15.82
CA TYR A 148 -1.35 9.35 16.88
C TYR A 148 -0.37 10.47 17.22
N LEU A 149 -0.88 11.69 17.25
CA LEU A 149 -0.12 12.88 17.63
C LEU A 149 -0.32 13.25 19.11
N ARG A 150 -1.51 12.94 19.64
CA ARG A 150 -1.92 13.26 21.01
C ARG A 150 -2.84 12.16 21.55
N PRO A 151 -2.80 11.88 22.86
CA PRO A 151 -1.90 12.45 23.88
C PRO A 151 -0.44 12.01 23.65
N ARG A 152 0.53 12.75 24.19
CA ARG A 152 1.96 12.45 23.98
C ARG A 152 2.38 11.04 24.43
N ALA A 153 1.71 10.48 25.44
CA ALA A 153 1.93 9.11 25.88
C ALA A 153 1.65 8.07 24.79
N ASN A 154 0.83 8.42 23.79
CA ASN A 154 0.43 7.55 22.69
C ASN A 154 1.04 8.01 21.36
N LEU A 155 2.03 8.91 21.37
CA LEU A 155 2.66 9.40 20.14
C LEU A 155 3.28 8.22 19.38
N GLY A 156 2.89 8.04 18.12
CA GLY A 156 3.44 7.00 17.26
C GLY A 156 2.39 6.21 16.48
N LEU A 157 2.81 5.07 15.96
CA LEU A 157 2.05 4.25 15.03
C LEU A 157 1.04 3.33 15.74
N ASP A 158 -0.09 3.14 15.07
CA ASP A 158 -1.15 2.23 15.48
C ASP A 158 -1.66 1.41 14.31
N TRP A 159 -1.45 0.10 14.39
CA TRP A 159 -1.85 -0.90 13.41
C TRP A 159 -3.21 -1.55 13.74
N SER A 160 -3.88 -1.16 14.82
CA SER A 160 -5.14 -1.80 15.27
C SER A 160 -6.27 -1.79 14.23
N CYS A 161 -6.23 -0.85 13.29
CA CYS A 161 -7.22 -0.70 12.23
C CYS A 161 -6.74 -1.21 10.87
N VAL A 162 -5.50 -1.69 10.78
CA VAL A 162 -4.94 -2.24 9.53
C VAL A 162 -5.68 -3.55 9.22
N PRO A 163 -6.29 -3.66 8.03
CA PRO A 163 -6.99 -4.86 7.62
C PRO A 163 -6.05 -6.08 7.55
N ASP A 164 -6.41 -7.17 8.24
CA ASP A 164 -5.74 -8.45 7.97
C ASP A 164 -5.87 -8.88 6.51
N THR A 165 -4.84 -9.56 6.02
CA THR A 165 -4.86 -10.18 4.70
C THR A 165 -5.74 -11.43 4.74
N THR A 166 -6.85 -11.44 4.02
CA THR A 166 -7.71 -12.63 3.84
C THR A 166 -7.49 -13.19 2.46
N SER A 167 -6.99 -14.42 2.34
CA SER A 167 -6.72 -14.97 1.01
C SER A 167 -8.01 -15.28 0.23
N PRO A 168 -8.02 -15.20 -1.12
CA PRO A 168 -9.15 -15.65 -1.92
C PRO A 168 -9.53 -17.11 -1.64
N ALA A 169 -8.56 -17.97 -1.34
CA ALA A 169 -8.77 -19.37 -1.01
C ALA A 169 -9.58 -19.54 0.29
N GLU A 170 -9.29 -18.75 1.33
CA GLU A 170 -10.07 -18.75 2.57
C GLU A 170 -11.53 -18.33 2.31
N ILE A 171 -11.74 -17.29 1.52
CA ILE A 171 -13.08 -16.80 1.18
C ILE A 171 -13.88 -17.86 0.41
N ILE A 172 -13.22 -18.59 -0.49
CA ILE A 172 -13.85 -19.67 -1.26
C ILE A 172 -14.16 -20.87 -0.35
N ALA A 173 -13.24 -21.25 0.54
CA ALA A 173 -13.49 -22.32 1.50
C ALA A 173 -14.67 -22.00 2.44
N GLU A 174 -14.76 -20.76 2.92
CA GLU A 174 -15.89 -20.26 3.69
C GLU A 174 -17.19 -20.35 2.87
N LEU A 175 -17.17 -19.92 1.60
CA LEU A 175 -18.32 -19.98 0.71
C LEU A 175 -18.85 -21.41 0.52
N LEU A 176 -17.96 -22.37 0.26
CA LEU A 176 -18.32 -23.77 0.03
C LEU A 176 -18.89 -24.43 1.29
N THR A 177 -18.48 -23.96 2.47
CA THR A 177 -19.02 -24.41 3.75
C THR A 177 -20.41 -23.81 4.01
N GLU A 178 -20.61 -22.54 3.64
CA GLU A 178 -21.87 -21.80 3.86
C GLU A 178 -22.97 -22.20 2.86
N ILE A 179 -22.62 -22.42 1.60
CA ILE A 179 -23.55 -22.69 0.49
C ILE A 179 -22.97 -23.82 -0.39
N PRO A 180 -23.07 -25.09 -0.01
CA PRO A 180 -22.45 -26.20 -0.76
C PRO A 180 -23.00 -26.35 -2.19
N GLU A 181 -24.28 -26.02 -2.42
CA GLU A 181 -24.95 -26.10 -3.72
C GLU A 181 -24.36 -25.13 -4.76
N ILE A 182 -23.55 -24.15 -4.32
CA ILE A 182 -22.92 -23.19 -5.24
C ILE A 182 -21.93 -23.85 -6.21
N THR A 183 -21.40 -25.03 -5.85
CA THR A 183 -20.53 -25.80 -6.73
C THR A 183 -21.29 -26.23 -8.00
N ASP A 184 -22.50 -26.75 -7.82
CA ASP A 184 -23.35 -27.18 -8.92
C ASP A 184 -23.83 -25.96 -9.74
N ALA A 185 -24.17 -24.85 -9.06
CA ALA A 185 -24.54 -23.61 -9.73
C ALA A 185 -23.39 -23.06 -10.59
N ALA A 186 -22.16 -23.07 -10.09
CA ALA A 186 -20.98 -22.63 -10.85
C ALA A 186 -20.75 -23.51 -12.09
N GLN A 187 -20.92 -24.83 -11.97
CA GLN A 187 -20.84 -25.74 -13.11
C GLN A 187 -21.94 -25.47 -14.15
N GLN A 188 -23.19 -25.25 -13.72
CA GLN A 188 -24.29 -24.93 -14.63
C GLN A 188 -24.04 -23.62 -15.38
N VAL A 189 -23.56 -22.58 -14.69
CA VAL A 189 -23.19 -21.29 -15.30
C VAL A 189 -22.06 -21.47 -16.32
N GLN A 190 -21.04 -22.26 -16.00
CA GLN A 190 -19.95 -22.57 -16.92
C GLN A 190 -20.47 -23.27 -18.18
N GLN A 191 -21.31 -24.31 -18.04
CA GLN A 191 -21.90 -25.03 -19.17
C GLN A 191 -22.77 -24.15 -20.07
N LEU A 192 -23.56 -23.23 -19.48
CA LEU A 192 -24.35 -22.26 -20.25
C LEU A 192 -23.46 -21.39 -21.14
N TRP A 193 -22.32 -20.97 -20.60
CA TRP A 193 -21.39 -20.12 -21.32
C TRP A 193 -20.63 -20.87 -22.41
N ASP A 194 -20.27 -22.12 -22.18
CA ASP A 194 -19.56 -22.97 -23.16
C ASP A 194 -20.48 -23.33 -24.34
N ARG A 195 -21.75 -23.70 -24.09
CA ARG A 195 -22.75 -23.93 -25.15
C ARG A 195 -23.00 -22.70 -26.03
N SER A 196 -22.97 -21.51 -25.43
CA SER A 196 -23.11 -20.25 -26.19
C SER A 196 -21.93 -19.99 -27.14
N VAL A 197 -20.75 -20.55 -26.86
CA VAL A 197 -19.57 -20.42 -27.73
C VAL A 197 -19.63 -21.41 -28.88
N GLU A 198 -20.03 -22.66 -28.62
CA GLU A 198 -20.19 -23.72 -29.64
C GLU A 198 -21.27 -23.36 -30.67
N ALA A 199 -22.44 -22.90 -30.23
CA ALA A 199 -23.53 -22.50 -31.13
C ALA A 199 -23.18 -21.33 -32.06
N ASN A 200 -22.25 -20.45 -31.67
CA ASN A 200 -21.76 -19.34 -32.51
C ASN A 200 -20.59 -19.76 -33.43
N GLY A 201 -19.93 -20.89 -33.14
CA GLY A 201 -18.88 -21.47 -33.99
C GLY A 201 -19.46 -22.19 -35.21
N ASP A 202 -20.53 -22.94 -35.02
CA ASP A 202 -21.17 -23.74 -36.08
C ASP A 202 -21.90 -22.90 -37.14
N ILE A 203 -22.35 -21.68 -36.79
CA ILE A 203 -22.97 -20.75 -37.75
C ILE A 203 -21.94 -20.16 -38.73
N LYS A 204 -20.65 -20.16 -38.39
CA LYS A 204 -19.59 -19.62 -39.26
C LYS A 204 -19.03 -20.63 -40.27
N SER A 205 -19.33 -21.93 -40.15
CA SER A 205 -18.81 -22.96 -41.05
C SER A 205 -19.75 -23.35 -42.20
N SER A 206 -20.99 -22.83 -42.25
CA SER A 206 -21.98 -23.23 -43.27
C SER A 206 -22.15 -22.22 -44.43
N GLY A 207 -21.13 -21.40 -44.71
CA GLY A 207 -21.18 -20.34 -45.71
C GLY A 207 -20.04 -20.39 -46.72
N LYS A 208 -19.89 -21.51 -47.43
CA LYS A 208 -19.12 -21.58 -48.68
C LYS A 208 -19.55 -22.84 -49.43
N ASP A 209 -20.46 -22.64 -50.37
CA ASP A 209 -20.57 -23.37 -51.64
C ASP A 209 -21.25 -22.45 -52.66
#